data_AF-A0A0M3FIE9-F1
#
_entry.id   AF-A0A0M3FIE9-F1
#
_cell.length_a   1.000
_cell.length_b   1.000
_cell.length_c   1.000
_cell.angle_alpha   90.00
_cell.angle_beta   90.00
_cell.angle_gamma   90.00
#
_symmetry.space_group_name_H-M   'P 1'
#
loop_
_entity.id
_entity.type
_entity.pdbx_description
1 polymer ?
#
loop_
_entity_poly.entity_id
_entity_poly.type
_entity_poly.pdbx_seq_one_letter_code
_entity_poly.pdbx_strand_id
1 'polypeptide(L)'
;MNLPMTMSLQTVSFEEFITTIAAALGCGLLVGLERERSKLKHEYKTFAGFRSFAISSLLGAICFLFGTAIGIVGALLIGAISIVSLKNQPNDPGVTTELAFIMTYFIGALCIWNISLAAGLAVIMTIILLAKQSMHGIASQWITESELRDGIFLLALLLIALPLVPNKPFWGPVLNPHVILKLLTLILFVQALAHIAKRLLSSKNALLLSSLASGFVSSTATIASLGLEVRSGRANAKTNAGAALMSCVSTLVQTLIIVVGISLAWFKLIIFPTLIALAFLAVWAFILLRKAEPSTTSSELDTRMFSLKEAIIIAGTLTLIQAGVYGLSLYLGNAGLIAGTLLASLFEIHAAIAAVIVQGEPNNSQTSLLIAFMGGFAVHAIAKSINSAISGGLHYALAFIPAQILHMTIFIGLLWMNIHWF
;
A
#
# COMPACT_ATOMS: atom_id res chain seq x y z
N MET A 1 3.43 29.46 21.23
CA MET A 1 3.61 28.40 22.24
C MET A 1 4.93 28.68 22.93
N ASN A 2 4.90 29.40 24.05
CA ASN A 2 6.11 29.84 24.76
C ASN A 2 6.70 28.63 25.48
N LEU A 3 7.79 28.07 24.94
CA LEU A 3 8.58 27.07 25.66
C LEU A 3 9.15 27.73 26.93
N PRO A 4 8.95 27.16 28.13
CA PRO A 4 9.50 27.71 29.37
C PRO A 4 11.01 27.52 29.34
N MET A 5 11.72 28.55 28.91
CA MET A 5 13.16 28.55 28.67
C MET A 5 13.94 28.99 29.93
N THR A 6 13.53 28.55 31.13
CA THR A 6 14.33 28.73 32.37
C THR A 6 13.89 27.75 33.47
N MET A 7 14.33 26.49 33.41
CA MET A 7 14.54 25.71 34.63
C MET A 7 15.95 26.01 35.12
N SER A 8 16.07 26.84 36.16
CA SER A 8 17.33 27.06 36.87
C SER A 8 17.38 26.12 38.07
N LEU A 9 18.54 25.57 38.41
CA LEU A 9 18.76 24.76 39.62
C LEU A 9 18.20 25.38 40.91
N GLN A 10 18.03 26.71 40.94
CA GLN A 10 17.50 27.45 42.08
C GLN A 10 15.98 27.34 42.24
N THR A 11 15.24 26.84 41.24
CA THR A 11 13.76 26.84 41.23
C THR A 11 13.14 25.45 41.13
N VAL A 12 13.92 24.37 41.02
CA VAL A 12 13.40 23.00 40.82
C VAL A 12 13.16 22.33 42.19
N SER A 13 11.97 21.79 42.39
CA SER A 13 11.68 21.02 43.61
C SER A 13 12.50 19.71 43.64
N PHE A 14 12.87 19.23 44.82
CA PHE A 14 13.65 17.98 44.96
C PHE A 14 12.93 16.79 44.31
N GLU A 15 11.60 16.74 44.39
CA GLU A 15 10.77 15.70 43.76
C GLU A 15 10.82 15.76 42.23
N GLU A 16 10.71 16.95 41.62
CA GLU A 16 10.85 17.14 40.17
C GLU A 16 12.25 16.79 39.68
N PHE A 17 13.28 17.10 40.48
CA PHE A 17 14.65 16.73 40.16
C PHE A 17 14.84 15.21 40.13
N ILE A 18 14.39 14.50 41.18
CA ILE A 18 14.50 13.04 41.26
C ILE A 18 13.72 12.36 40.12
N THR A 19 12.51 12.83 39.82
CA THR A 19 11.69 12.26 38.74
C THR A 19 12.33 12.49 37.36
N THR A 20 12.88 13.68 37.10
CA THR A 20 13.58 14.00 35.85
C THR A 20 14.83 13.15 35.67
N ILE A 21 15.64 13.02 36.72
CA ILE A 21 16.87 12.21 36.70
C ILE A 21 16.55 10.72 36.56
N ALA A 22 15.54 10.22 37.27
CA ALA A 22 15.09 8.83 37.14
C ALA A 22 14.57 8.53 35.74
N ALA A 23 13.80 9.45 35.14
CA ALA A 23 13.32 9.33 33.76
C ALA A 23 14.46 9.34 32.75
N ALA A 24 15.42 10.26 32.87
CA ALA A 24 16.60 10.32 32.01
C ALA A 24 17.43 9.04 32.11
N LEU A 25 17.67 8.56 33.33
CA LEU A 25 18.35 7.30 33.58
C LEU A 25 17.60 6.13 32.94
N GLY A 26 16.28 6.02 33.15
CA GLY A 26 15.44 4.99 32.54
C GLY A 26 15.50 4.98 31.01
N CYS A 27 15.43 6.15 30.38
CA CYS A 27 15.56 6.30 28.92
C CYS A 27 16.93 5.83 28.41
N GLY A 28 18.01 6.20 29.12
CA GLY A 28 19.37 5.77 28.78
C GLY A 28 19.60 4.28 28.97
N LEU A 29 19.05 3.68 30.03
CA LEU A 29 19.14 2.23 30.30
C LEU A 29 18.36 1.42 29.27
N LEU A 30 17.18 1.88 28.85
CA LEU A 30 16.36 1.23 27.81
C LEU A 30 17.15 1.09 26.50
N VAL A 31 17.69 2.21 26.00
CA VAL A 31 18.51 2.23 24.78
C VAL A 31 19.78 1.40 24.98
N GLY A 32 20.44 1.58 26.13
CA GLY A 32 21.67 0.85 26.48
C GLY A 32 21.50 -0.66 26.54
N LEU A 33 20.33 -1.16 26.97
CA LEU A 33 20.04 -2.60 27.08
C LEU A 33 20.00 -3.25 25.69
N GLU A 34 19.34 -2.60 24.74
CA GLU A 34 19.29 -3.09 23.36
C GLU A 34 20.70 -3.06 22.74
N ARG A 35 21.49 -2.01 22.99
CA ARG A 35 22.87 -1.91 22.52
C ARG A 35 23.78 -2.98 23.12
N GLU A 36 23.67 -3.27 24.42
CA GLU A 36 24.42 -4.35 25.08
C GLU A 36 24.04 -5.72 24.52
N ARG A 37 22.74 -5.97 24.29
CA ARG A 37 22.26 -7.20 23.64
C ARG A 37 22.76 -7.33 22.21
N SER A 38 22.85 -6.23 21.46
CA SER A 38 23.41 -6.21 20.11
C SER A 38 24.90 -6.52 20.13
N LYS A 39 25.65 -5.99 21.11
CA LYS A 39 27.08 -6.25 21.29
C LYS A 39 27.39 -7.73 21.53
N LEU A 40 26.56 -8.45 22.29
CA LEU A 40 26.73 -9.89 22.52
C LEU A 40 26.61 -10.75 21.23
N LYS A 41 26.04 -10.21 20.15
CA LYS A 41 25.83 -10.93 18.89
C LYS A 41 26.90 -10.63 17.83
N HIS A 42 27.72 -9.60 18.02
CA HIS A 42 28.75 -9.20 17.06
C HIS A 42 30.13 -9.46 17.65
N GLU A 43 31.04 -10.09 16.89
CA GLU A 43 32.40 -10.44 17.36
C GLU A 43 33.30 -9.22 17.61
N TYR A 44 32.88 -8.02 17.22
CA TYR A 44 33.67 -6.79 17.31
C TYR A 44 33.34 -5.96 18.56
N LYS A 45 34.33 -5.21 19.05
CA LYS A 45 34.18 -4.28 20.17
C LYS A 45 33.27 -3.11 19.79
N THR A 46 32.00 -3.15 20.21
CA THR A 46 31.06 -2.03 20.05
C THR A 46 31.43 -0.82 20.91
N PHE A 47 31.27 0.38 20.34
CA PHE A 47 31.53 1.71 20.95
C PHE A 47 31.04 1.89 22.39
N ALA A 48 29.76 1.59 22.64
CA ALA A 48 29.07 1.97 23.86
C ALA A 48 28.07 0.90 24.27
N GLY A 49 28.00 0.63 25.58
CA GLY A 49 27.13 -0.40 26.17
C GLY A 49 26.12 0.19 27.15
N PHE A 50 25.50 -0.68 27.94
CA PHE A 50 24.43 -0.34 28.88
C PHE A 50 24.74 0.87 29.77
N ARG A 51 25.93 0.88 30.38
CA ARG A 51 26.36 1.96 31.29
C ARG A 51 26.63 3.27 30.55
N SER A 52 27.22 3.21 29.37
CA SER A 52 27.58 4.39 28.59
C SER A 52 26.33 5.19 28.22
N PHE A 53 25.28 4.53 27.73
CA PHE A 53 24.02 5.18 27.34
C PHE A 53 23.27 5.78 28.54
N ALA A 54 23.27 5.09 29.69
CA ALA A 54 22.71 5.62 30.93
C ALA A 54 23.45 6.90 31.38
N ILE A 55 24.78 6.89 31.35
CA ILE A 55 25.61 8.05 31.72
C ILE A 55 25.42 9.19 30.72
N SER A 56 25.32 8.90 29.42
CA SER A 56 25.11 9.91 28.37
C SER A 56 23.77 10.63 28.56
N SER A 57 22.68 9.90 28.80
CA SER A 57 21.37 10.48 29.09
C SER A 57 21.39 11.34 30.36
N LEU A 58 21.99 10.82 31.44
CA LEU A 58 22.12 11.56 32.69
C LEU A 58 22.93 12.85 32.51
N LEU A 59 24.03 12.79 31.76
CA LEU A 59 24.86 13.95 31.46
C LEU A 59 24.09 15.00 30.66
N GLY A 60 23.23 14.57 29.73
CA GLY A 60 22.32 15.45 29.00
C GLY A 60 21.39 16.23 29.92
N ALA A 61 20.71 15.53 30.83
CA ALA A 61 19.84 16.14 31.82
C ALA A 61 20.62 17.14 32.70
N ILE A 62 21.79 16.76 33.19
CA ILE A 62 22.58 17.60 34.09
C ILE A 62 23.13 18.84 33.37
N CYS A 63 23.73 18.70 32.19
CA CYS A 63 24.33 19.82 31.47
C CYS A 63 23.31 20.90 31.10
N PHE A 64 22.11 20.50 30.66
CA PHE A 64 21.05 21.46 30.32
C PHE A 64 20.40 22.09 31.55
N LEU A 65 20.47 21.44 32.71
CA LEU A 65 20.03 22.02 34.00
C LEU A 65 20.94 23.16 34.48
N PHE A 66 22.24 23.10 34.13
CA PHE A 66 23.18 24.22 34.35
C PHE A 66 23.05 25.34 33.31
N GLY A 67 22.32 25.11 32.22
CA GLY A 67 22.02 26.10 31.19
C GLY A 67 22.29 25.61 29.78
N THR A 68 21.67 26.28 28.80
CA THR A 68 21.73 25.90 27.38
C THR A 68 23.15 25.93 26.80
N ALA A 69 23.98 26.91 27.22
CA ALA A 69 25.37 27.00 26.78
C ALA A 69 26.19 25.77 27.21
N ILE A 70 26.02 25.33 28.47
CA ILE A 70 26.70 24.15 29.02
C ILE A 70 26.16 22.86 28.37
N GLY A 71 24.85 22.81 28.11
CA GLY A 71 24.21 21.75 27.32
C GLY A 71 24.82 21.60 25.92
N ILE A 72 25.03 22.70 25.19
CA ILE A 72 25.64 22.68 23.86
C ILE A 72 27.10 22.21 23.92
N VAL A 73 27.88 22.70 24.90
CA VAL A 73 29.26 22.24 25.10
C VAL A 73 29.30 20.74 25.41
N GLY A 74 28.39 20.24 26.25
CA GLY A 74 28.26 18.81 26.53
C GLY A 74 27.91 17.99 25.28
N ALA A 75 26.99 18.50 24.43
CA ALA A 75 26.66 17.86 23.16
C ALA A 75 27.87 17.78 22.21
N LEU A 76 28.68 18.85 22.13
CA LEU A 76 29.91 18.86 21.34
C LEU A 76 30.93 17.84 21.85
N LEU A 77 31.08 17.69 23.17
CA LEU A 77 31.96 16.69 23.77
C LEU A 77 31.49 15.26 23.46
N ILE A 78 30.19 14.97 23.59
CA ILE A 78 29.63 13.66 23.22
C ILE A 78 29.82 13.40 21.72
N GLY A 79 29.61 14.40 20.88
CA GLY A 79 29.88 14.33 19.44
C GLY A 79 31.35 14.02 19.13
N ALA A 80 32.28 14.69 19.83
CA ALA A 80 33.71 14.44 19.67
C ALA A 80 34.11 13.01 20.09
N ILE A 81 33.58 12.50 21.20
CA ILE A 81 33.79 11.12 21.65
C ILE A 81 33.28 10.12 20.61
N SER A 82 32.09 10.37 20.04
CA SER A 82 31.52 9.59 18.95
C SER A 82 32.40 9.59 17.68
N ILE A 83 32.95 10.75 17.28
CA ILE A 83 33.85 10.85 16.12
C ILE A 83 35.16 10.08 16.34
N VAL A 84 35.77 10.22 17.52
CA VAL A 84 37.01 9.50 17.88
C VAL A 84 36.76 7.99 17.89
N SER A 85 35.59 7.56 18.38
CA SER A 85 35.20 6.17 18.35
C SER A 85 35.11 5.60 16.93
N LEU A 86 34.43 6.31 16.02
CA LEU A 86 34.30 5.90 14.62
C LEU A 86 35.67 5.68 13.98
N LYS A 87 36.61 6.58 14.24
CA LYS A 87 37.97 6.50 13.70
C LYS A 87 38.75 5.28 14.22
N ASN A 88 38.45 4.84 15.45
CA ASN A 88 39.14 3.75 16.12
C ASN A 88 38.50 2.37 15.88
N GLN A 89 37.43 2.29 15.07
CA GLN A 89 36.75 1.04 14.73
C GLN A 89 36.76 0.79 13.22
N PRO A 90 37.91 0.41 12.63
CA PRO A 90 38.04 0.24 11.17
C PRO A 90 37.18 -0.91 10.59
N ASN A 91 36.72 -1.84 11.43
CA ASN A 91 35.98 -3.04 11.01
C ASN A 91 34.48 -3.04 11.42
N ASP A 92 33.96 -1.97 12.04
CA ASP A 92 32.53 -1.81 12.34
C ASP A 92 31.95 -0.63 11.53
N PRO A 93 31.11 -0.87 10.51
CA PRO A 93 30.59 0.19 9.64
C PRO A 93 29.38 0.95 10.23
N GLY A 94 28.99 0.69 11.48
CA GLY A 94 27.69 1.11 12.00
C GLY A 94 27.60 2.50 12.66
N VAL A 95 27.65 3.61 11.91
CA VAL A 95 27.46 5.02 12.38
C VAL A 95 26.19 5.22 13.25
N THR A 96 25.22 4.31 13.12
CA THR A 96 23.98 4.28 13.90
C THR A 96 24.18 4.25 15.42
N THR A 97 25.24 3.62 15.94
CA THR A 97 25.44 3.49 17.40
C THR A 97 25.93 4.80 17.99
N GLU A 98 26.82 5.50 17.29
CA GLU A 98 27.33 6.81 17.66
C GLU A 98 26.25 7.89 17.56
N LEU A 99 25.42 7.84 16.52
CA LEU A 99 24.25 8.72 16.41
C LEU A 99 23.22 8.45 17.51
N ALA A 100 22.95 7.17 17.82
CA ALA A 100 22.10 6.82 18.96
C ALA A 100 22.67 7.38 20.27
N PHE A 101 23.97 7.29 20.47
CA PHE A 101 24.64 7.79 21.68
C PHE A 101 24.48 9.30 21.86
N ILE A 102 24.59 10.06 20.76
CA ILE A 102 24.33 11.51 20.72
C ILE A 102 22.83 11.79 20.96
N MET A 103 21.94 11.03 20.33
CA MET A 103 20.50 11.19 20.51
C MET A 103 20.06 10.90 21.95
N THR A 104 20.66 9.90 22.62
CA THR A 104 20.39 9.59 24.02
C THR A 104 20.75 10.73 24.95
N TYR A 105 21.84 11.46 24.67
CA TYR A 105 22.17 12.69 25.40
C TYR A 105 21.03 13.73 25.31
N PHE A 106 20.53 14.00 24.10
CA PHE A 106 19.42 14.93 23.91
C PHE A 106 18.09 14.43 24.49
N ILE A 107 17.84 13.12 24.47
CA ILE A 107 16.66 12.53 25.13
C ILE A 107 16.72 12.75 26.64
N GLY A 108 17.90 12.59 27.26
CA GLY A 108 18.10 12.92 28.66
C GLY A 108 17.87 14.40 28.98
N ALA A 109 18.36 15.31 28.13
CA ALA A 109 18.04 16.74 28.22
C ALA A 109 16.53 17.00 28.07
N LEU A 110 15.85 16.25 27.20
CA LEU A 110 14.42 16.41 26.93
C LEU A 110 13.54 16.09 28.13
N CYS A 111 14.01 15.25 29.06
CA CYS A 111 13.32 14.98 30.32
C CYS A 111 13.07 16.25 31.16
N ILE A 112 13.90 17.28 31.02
CA ILE A 112 13.72 18.57 31.72
C ILE A 112 12.45 19.29 31.23
N TRP A 113 12.16 19.22 29.94
CA TRP A 113 11.01 19.91 29.35
C TRP A 113 9.76 19.03 29.27
N ASN A 114 9.91 17.74 28.96
CA ASN A 114 8.79 16.82 28.82
C ASN A 114 9.23 15.35 28.94
N ILE A 115 9.00 14.77 30.11
CA ILE A 115 9.31 13.36 30.41
C ILE A 115 8.60 12.39 29.46
N SER A 116 7.31 12.62 29.16
CA SER A 116 6.52 11.73 28.29
C SER A 116 7.06 11.69 26.85
N LEU A 117 7.45 12.85 26.32
CA LEU A 117 8.04 12.95 24.99
C LEU A 117 9.42 12.28 24.94
N ALA A 118 10.25 12.50 25.98
CA ALA A 118 11.56 11.85 26.10
C ALA A 118 11.44 10.32 26.15
N ALA A 119 10.53 9.80 26.97
CA ALA A 119 10.26 8.36 27.08
C ALA A 119 9.76 7.79 25.74
N GLY A 120 8.83 8.47 25.06
CA GLY A 120 8.33 8.06 23.75
C GLY A 120 9.44 7.99 22.70
N LEU A 121 10.31 9.01 22.64
CA LEU A 121 11.45 9.03 21.73
C LEU A 121 12.49 7.96 22.07
N ALA A 122 12.76 7.69 23.35
CA ALA A 122 13.64 6.61 23.78
C ALA A 122 13.12 5.25 23.30
N VAL A 123 11.81 5.00 23.43
CA VAL A 123 11.17 3.78 22.95
C VAL A 123 11.22 3.67 21.44
N ILE A 124 10.83 4.71 20.71
CA ILE A 124 10.88 4.72 19.23
C ILE A 124 12.31 4.49 18.73
N MET A 125 13.29 5.18 19.30
CA MET A 125 14.70 5.00 18.95
C MET A 125 15.15 3.56 19.23
N THR A 126 14.81 3.00 20.40
CA THR A 126 15.13 1.60 20.75
C THR A 126 14.49 0.61 19.77
N ILE A 127 13.24 0.85 19.32
CA ILE A 127 12.57 0.01 18.32
C ILE A 127 13.30 0.07 16.97
N ILE A 128 13.69 1.27 16.50
CA ILE A 128 14.46 1.44 15.25
C ILE A 128 15.79 0.68 15.33
N LEU A 129 16.46 0.82 16.46
CA LEU A 129 17.73 0.16 16.75
C LEU A 129 17.61 -1.37 16.77
N LEU A 130 16.53 -1.89 17.37
CA LEU A 130 16.21 -3.31 17.38
C LEU A 130 15.84 -3.84 15.98
N ALA A 131 15.12 -3.04 15.19
CA ALA A 131 14.65 -3.41 13.86
C ALA A 131 15.79 -3.59 12.84
N LYS A 132 16.94 -2.92 13.04
CA LYS A 132 18.15 -3.08 12.20
C LYS A 132 18.54 -4.55 12.00
N GLN A 133 18.35 -5.39 13.03
CA GLN A 133 18.70 -6.82 12.98
C GLN A 133 17.82 -7.63 12.01
N SER A 134 16.54 -7.26 11.88
CA SER A 134 15.60 -7.91 10.97
C SER A 134 15.73 -7.35 9.54
N MET A 135 15.96 -6.03 9.43
CA MET A 135 16.02 -5.33 8.14
C MET A 135 17.18 -5.78 7.26
N HIS A 136 18.36 -6.10 7.81
CA HIS A 136 19.49 -6.52 6.97
C HIS A 136 19.28 -7.93 6.39
N GLY A 137 18.68 -8.85 7.16
CA GLY A 137 18.29 -10.18 6.67
C GLY A 137 17.18 -10.11 5.63
N ILE A 138 16.15 -9.27 5.85
CA ILE A 138 15.05 -9.08 4.91
C ILE A 138 15.53 -8.37 3.63
N ALA A 139 16.32 -7.29 3.74
CA ALA A 139 16.79 -6.56 2.57
C ALA A 139 17.78 -7.37 1.71
N SER A 140 18.60 -8.24 2.32
CA SER A 140 19.59 -9.03 1.57
C SER A 140 19.09 -10.39 1.07
N GLN A 141 18.15 -11.03 1.77
CA GLN A 141 17.68 -12.38 1.42
C GLN A 141 16.26 -12.39 0.84
N TRP A 142 15.45 -11.38 1.15
CA TRP A 142 14.04 -11.34 0.76
C TRP A 142 13.72 -10.37 -0.37
N ILE A 143 14.54 -9.34 -0.61
CA ILE A 143 14.30 -8.35 -1.66
C ILE A 143 15.36 -8.49 -2.74
N THR A 144 14.94 -8.78 -3.96
CA THR A 144 15.79 -8.81 -5.16
C THR A 144 16.11 -7.39 -5.62
N GLU A 145 17.21 -7.22 -6.36
CA GLU A 145 17.62 -5.90 -6.85
C GLU A 145 16.58 -5.26 -7.79
N SER A 146 15.83 -6.08 -8.54
CA SER A 146 14.70 -5.65 -9.35
C SER A 146 13.52 -5.15 -8.51
N GLU A 147 13.13 -5.89 -7.46
CA GLU A 147 12.07 -5.47 -6.53
C GLU A 147 12.43 -4.18 -5.79
N LEU A 148 13.69 -4.03 -5.36
CA LEU A 148 14.15 -2.80 -4.71
C LEU A 148 14.03 -1.59 -5.66
N ARG A 149 14.45 -1.75 -6.91
CA ARG A 149 14.37 -0.70 -7.94
C ARG A 149 12.92 -0.32 -8.23
N ASP A 150 12.05 -1.31 -8.38
CA ASP A 150 10.62 -1.12 -8.62
C ASP A 150 9.94 -0.44 -7.41
N GLY A 151 10.26 -0.86 -6.19
CA GLY A 151 9.78 -0.24 -4.96
C GLY A 151 10.22 1.22 -4.80
N ILE A 152 11.50 1.53 -5.06
CA ILE A 152 12.02 2.91 -5.04
C ILE A 152 11.31 3.77 -6.08
N PHE A 153 11.09 3.23 -7.29
CA PHE A 153 10.35 3.95 -8.33
C PHE A 153 8.91 4.26 -7.91
N LEU A 154 8.21 3.28 -7.33
CA LEU A 154 6.86 3.46 -6.81
C LEU A 154 6.81 4.51 -5.69
N LEU A 155 7.79 4.49 -4.77
CA LEU A 155 7.91 5.52 -3.73
C LEU A 155 8.19 6.90 -4.32
N ALA A 156 9.06 7.00 -5.34
CA ALA A 156 9.33 8.27 -6.02
C ALA A 156 8.06 8.79 -6.71
N LEU A 157 7.26 7.91 -7.32
CA LEU A 157 5.99 8.29 -7.93
C LEU A 157 5.01 8.83 -6.87
N LEU A 158 4.89 8.15 -5.73
CA LEU A 158 3.96 8.51 -4.65
C LEU A 158 4.38 9.76 -3.87
N LEU A 159 5.66 9.85 -3.48
CA LEU A 159 6.15 10.89 -2.56
C LEU A 159 6.71 12.12 -3.27
N ILE A 160 7.10 11.99 -4.55
CA ILE A 160 7.68 13.09 -5.31
C ILE A 160 6.74 13.47 -6.45
N ALA A 161 6.47 12.55 -7.39
CA ALA A 161 5.72 12.91 -8.59
C ALA A 161 4.28 13.36 -8.27
N LEU A 162 3.56 12.61 -7.43
CA LEU A 162 2.16 12.90 -7.10
C LEU A 162 1.96 14.31 -6.47
N PRO A 163 2.72 14.73 -5.44
CA PRO A 163 2.57 16.08 -4.88
C PRO A 163 3.08 17.19 -5.82
N LEU A 164 4.04 16.91 -6.72
CA LEU A 164 4.53 17.90 -7.68
C LEU A 164 3.59 18.12 -8.87
N VAL A 165 2.79 17.11 -9.25
CA VAL A 165 1.91 17.25 -10.42
C VAL A 165 0.72 18.16 -10.10
N PRO A 166 0.50 19.22 -10.92
CA PRO A 166 -0.55 20.19 -10.66
C PRO A 166 -1.93 19.53 -10.74
N ASN A 167 -2.74 19.74 -9.70
CA ASN A 167 -4.13 19.33 -9.67
C ASN A 167 -5.01 20.32 -10.43
N LYS A 168 -4.77 20.45 -11.74
CA LYS A 168 -5.53 21.33 -12.63
C LYS A 168 -6.08 20.51 -13.80
N PRO A 169 -7.41 20.44 -13.98
CA PRO A 169 -7.99 19.81 -15.15
C PRO A 169 -7.66 20.62 -16.41
N PHE A 170 -7.09 19.97 -17.43
CA PHE A 170 -6.87 20.58 -18.74
C PHE A 170 -8.13 20.53 -19.62
N TRP A 171 -8.98 19.52 -19.41
CA TRP A 171 -10.24 19.38 -20.14
C TRP A 171 -11.27 18.62 -19.30
N GLY A 172 -12.13 19.39 -18.64
CA GLY A 172 -13.11 18.86 -17.69
C GLY A 172 -12.48 18.03 -16.55
N PRO A 173 -13.26 17.26 -15.78
CA PRO A 173 -12.73 16.40 -14.73
C PRO A 173 -11.84 15.25 -15.24
N VAL A 174 -11.78 15.06 -16.55
CA VAL A 174 -11.28 13.82 -17.18
C VAL A 174 -9.81 13.91 -17.56
N LEU A 175 -9.35 15.05 -18.06
CA LEU A 175 -7.94 15.26 -18.35
C LEU A 175 -7.24 15.98 -17.19
N ASN A 176 -7.20 15.34 -16.01
CA ASN A 176 -6.47 15.86 -14.86
C ASN A 176 -5.18 15.05 -14.64
N PRO A 177 -3.98 15.63 -14.87
CA PRO A 177 -2.71 14.94 -14.70
C PRO A 177 -2.51 14.35 -13.30
N HIS A 178 -3.00 15.04 -12.27
CA HIS A 178 -2.88 14.57 -10.89
C HIS A 178 -3.75 13.32 -10.67
N VAL A 179 -4.97 13.28 -11.23
CA VAL A 179 -5.85 12.11 -11.15
C VAL A 179 -5.28 10.94 -11.95
N ILE A 180 -4.76 11.18 -13.15
CA ILE A 180 -4.13 10.15 -13.99
C ILE A 180 -2.92 9.55 -13.27
N LEU A 181 -2.05 10.39 -12.71
CA LEU A 181 -0.88 9.94 -11.97
C LEU A 181 -1.28 9.20 -10.68
N LYS A 182 -2.33 9.65 -9.99
CA LYS A 182 -2.88 8.96 -8.82
C LYS A 182 -3.36 7.56 -9.18
N LEU A 183 -4.10 7.41 -10.28
CA LEU A 183 -4.58 6.13 -10.77
C LEU A 183 -3.42 5.21 -11.19
N LEU A 184 -2.44 5.73 -11.94
CA LEU A 184 -1.24 4.99 -12.31
C LEU A 184 -0.48 4.48 -11.08
N THR A 185 -0.27 5.35 -10.09
CA THR A 185 0.42 5.00 -8.83
C THR A 185 -0.33 3.94 -8.06
N LEU A 186 -1.67 4.04 -8.00
CA LEU A 186 -2.51 3.04 -7.35
C LEU A 186 -2.41 1.68 -8.05
N ILE A 187 -2.46 1.66 -9.38
CA ILE A 187 -2.29 0.43 -10.16
C ILE A 187 -0.95 -0.21 -9.83
N LEU A 188 0.15 0.52 -9.95
CA LEU A 188 1.51 0.01 -9.66
C LEU A 188 1.65 -0.49 -8.22
N PHE A 189 1.07 0.22 -7.25
CA PHE A 189 1.06 -0.18 -5.84
C PHE A 189 0.36 -1.52 -5.62
N VAL A 190 -0.79 -1.70 -6.28
CA VAL A 190 -1.55 -2.92 -6.18
C VAL A 190 -0.84 -4.08 -6.90
N GLN A 191 -0.19 -3.86 -8.05
CA GLN A 191 0.66 -4.86 -8.72
C GLN A 191 1.83 -5.30 -7.82
N ALA A 192 2.48 -4.34 -7.15
CA ALA A 192 3.52 -4.60 -6.16
C ALA A 192 3.00 -5.46 -5.00
N LEU A 193 1.81 -5.17 -4.47
CA LEU A 193 1.18 -5.94 -3.40
C LEU A 193 0.85 -7.38 -3.84
N ALA A 194 0.37 -7.52 -5.08
CA ALA A 194 0.06 -8.78 -5.74
C ALA A 194 1.32 -9.66 -5.91
N HIS A 195 2.44 -9.07 -6.32
CA HIS A 195 3.75 -9.75 -6.42
C HIS A 195 4.23 -10.25 -5.05
N ILE A 196 4.20 -9.38 -4.04
CA ILE A 196 4.57 -9.73 -2.66
C ILE A 196 3.65 -10.85 -2.13
N ALA A 197 2.34 -10.78 -2.37
CA ALA A 197 1.40 -11.82 -1.97
C ALA A 197 1.73 -13.15 -2.65
N LYS A 198 2.03 -13.17 -3.95
CA LYS A 198 2.44 -14.40 -4.67
C LYS A 198 3.67 -15.03 -4.06
N ARG A 199 4.65 -14.21 -3.64
CA ARG A 199 5.90 -14.69 -3.03
C ARG A 199 5.74 -15.17 -1.58
N LEU A 200 4.88 -14.51 -0.79
CA LEU A 200 4.58 -14.89 0.59
C LEU A 200 3.80 -16.21 0.69
N LEU A 201 3.03 -16.56 -0.34
CA LEU A 201 2.15 -17.73 -0.33
C LEU A 201 2.75 -18.90 -1.12
N SER A 202 3.79 -19.51 -0.56
CA SER A 202 4.30 -20.83 -0.95
C SER A 202 3.32 -21.92 -0.47
N SER A 203 2.19 -22.11 -1.13
CA SER A 203 1.17 -23.08 -0.68
C SER A 203 0.24 -23.58 -1.79
N LYS A 204 -0.46 -24.69 -1.48
CA LYS A 204 -1.44 -25.46 -2.28
C LYS A 204 -2.48 -24.64 -3.05
N ASN A 205 -2.65 -23.35 -2.73
CA ASN A 205 -3.58 -22.41 -3.36
C ASN A 205 -2.89 -21.38 -4.27
N ALA A 206 -1.67 -21.65 -4.75
CA ALA A 206 -0.88 -20.72 -5.57
C ALA A 206 -1.64 -20.17 -6.78
N LEU A 207 -2.47 -21.00 -7.44
CA LEU A 207 -3.28 -20.57 -8.58
C LEU A 207 -4.37 -19.56 -8.19
N LEU A 208 -5.02 -19.75 -7.04
CA LEU A 208 -6.06 -18.86 -6.51
C LEU A 208 -5.48 -17.46 -6.26
N LEU A 209 -4.38 -17.40 -5.52
CA LEU A 209 -3.76 -16.14 -5.14
C LEU A 209 -3.03 -15.45 -6.28
N SER A 210 -2.33 -16.22 -7.15
CA SER A 210 -1.71 -15.63 -8.34
C SER A 210 -2.75 -15.05 -9.29
N SER A 211 -3.95 -15.64 -9.39
CA SER A 211 -5.00 -15.10 -10.25
C SER A 211 -5.73 -13.92 -9.63
N LEU A 212 -5.89 -13.88 -8.31
CA LEU A 212 -6.32 -12.68 -7.59
C LEU A 212 -5.30 -11.55 -7.81
N ALA A 213 -4.01 -11.81 -7.57
CA ALA A 213 -2.90 -10.91 -7.80
C ALA A 213 -2.84 -10.39 -9.25
N SER A 214 -2.91 -11.29 -10.23
CA SER A 214 -2.93 -10.95 -11.66
C SER A 214 -4.20 -10.18 -12.05
N GLY A 215 -5.34 -10.46 -11.41
CA GLY A 215 -6.59 -9.73 -11.61
C GLY A 215 -6.51 -8.26 -11.24
N PHE A 216 -5.67 -7.92 -10.26
CA PHE A 216 -5.37 -6.54 -9.91
C PHE A 216 -4.50 -5.81 -10.95
N VAL A 217 -3.68 -6.54 -11.72
CA VAL A 217 -2.96 -5.98 -12.88
C VAL A 217 -3.97 -5.77 -14.02
N SER A 218 -4.62 -6.87 -14.43
CA SER A 218 -5.66 -6.88 -15.45
C SER A 218 -6.45 -8.20 -15.38
N SER A 219 -7.70 -8.11 -14.91
CA SER A 219 -8.61 -9.27 -14.92
C SER A 219 -8.89 -9.77 -16.33
N THR A 220 -9.00 -8.88 -17.33
CA THR A 220 -9.22 -9.26 -18.73
C THR A 220 -8.06 -10.09 -19.29
N ALA A 221 -6.82 -9.65 -19.08
CA ALA A 221 -5.63 -10.40 -19.50
C ALA A 221 -5.50 -11.74 -18.74
N THR A 222 -5.85 -11.75 -17.45
CA THR A 222 -5.83 -12.96 -16.62
C THR A 222 -6.82 -14.01 -17.13
N ILE A 223 -8.06 -13.61 -17.42
CA ILE A 223 -9.10 -14.49 -17.98
C ILE A 223 -8.64 -15.06 -19.33
N ALA A 224 -8.04 -14.23 -20.19
CA ALA A 224 -7.56 -14.66 -21.50
C ALA A 224 -6.39 -15.64 -21.39
N SER A 225 -5.40 -15.34 -20.55
CA SER A 225 -4.19 -16.17 -20.39
C SER A 225 -4.54 -17.55 -19.83
N LEU A 226 -5.37 -17.59 -18.78
CA LEU A 226 -5.88 -18.84 -18.21
C LEU A 226 -6.74 -19.63 -19.22
N GLY A 227 -7.49 -18.94 -20.08
CA GLY A 227 -8.22 -19.56 -21.18
C GLY A 227 -7.29 -20.17 -22.23
N LEU A 228 -6.25 -19.46 -22.64
CA LEU A 228 -5.26 -19.97 -23.61
C LEU A 228 -4.55 -21.23 -23.11
N GLU A 229 -4.23 -21.31 -21.82
CA GLU A 229 -3.69 -22.53 -21.20
C GLU A 229 -4.63 -23.73 -21.36
N VAL A 230 -5.93 -23.53 -21.09
CA VAL A 230 -6.97 -24.55 -21.28
C VAL A 230 -7.07 -24.95 -22.75
N ARG A 231 -7.08 -23.98 -23.68
CA ARG A 231 -7.17 -24.25 -25.11
C ARG A 231 -5.95 -25.01 -25.65
N SER A 232 -4.78 -24.77 -25.06
CA SER A 232 -3.54 -25.49 -25.38
C SER A 232 -3.45 -26.90 -24.76
N GLY A 233 -4.47 -27.34 -24.00
CA GLY A 233 -4.48 -28.63 -23.32
C GLY A 233 -3.58 -28.72 -22.09
N ARG A 234 -3.01 -27.59 -21.64
CA ARG A 234 -2.05 -27.53 -20.52
C ARG A 234 -2.71 -27.36 -19.16
N ALA A 235 -4.01 -27.05 -19.13
CA ALA A 235 -4.74 -26.78 -17.90
C ALA A 235 -6.20 -27.28 -17.94
N ASN A 236 -6.77 -27.52 -16.76
CA ASN A 236 -8.16 -27.94 -16.63
C ASN A 236 -9.12 -26.74 -16.71
N ALA A 237 -10.16 -26.87 -17.55
CA ALA A 237 -11.16 -25.82 -17.75
C ALA A 237 -11.84 -25.33 -16.47
N LYS A 238 -12.20 -26.22 -15.53
CA LYS A 238 -12.91 -25.84 -14.30
C LYS A 238 -11.98 -25.11 -13.34
N THR A 239 -10.78 -25.66 -13.15
CA THR A 239 -9.76 -25.09 -12.26
C THR A 239 -9.34 -23.70 -12.71
N ASN A 240 -9.02 -23.53 -14.01
CA ASN A 240 -8.65 -22.22 -14.56
C ASN A 240 -9.86 -21.26 -14.59
N ALA A 241 -11.10 -21.74 -14.74
CA ALA A 241 -12.27 -20.88 -14.62
C ALA A 241 -12.43 -20.36 -13.18
N GLY A 242 -12.21 -21.20 -12.17
CA GLY A 242 -12.18 -20.77 -10.77
C GLY A 242 -11.09 -19.73 -10.48
N ALA A 243 -9.91 -19.95 -11.05
CA ALA A 243 -8.80 -18.98 -11.00
C ALA A 243 -9.16 -17.65 -11.67
N ALA A 244 -9.80 -17.69 -12.84
CA ALA A 244 -10.27 -16.52 -13.56
C ALA A 244 -11.37 -15.76 -12.78
N LEU A 245 -12.27 -16.46 -12.08
CA LEU A 245 -13.25 -15.83 -11.20
C LEU A 245 -12.58 -15.12 -10.01
N MET A 246 -11.45 -15.62 -9.48
CA MET A 246 -10.67 -14.87 -8.49
C MET A 246 -10.12 -13.56 -9.05
N SER A 247 -9.77 -13.50 -10.34
CA SER A 247 -9.39 -12.23 -10.96
C SER A 247 -10.55 -11.21 -10.96
N CYS A 248 -11.79 -11.68 -11.04
CA CYS A 248 -12.99 -10.83 -10.94
C CYS A 248 -13.26 -10.37 -9.51
N VAL A 249 -12.85 -11.14 -8.48
CA VAL A 249 -12.85 -10.67 -7.09
C VAL A 249 -11.97 -9.43 -6.97
N SER A 250 -10.78 -9.43 -7.60
CA SER A 250 -9.90 -8.26 -7.62
C SER A 250 -10.55 -7.04 -8.25
N THR A 251 -11.29 -7.21 -9.36
CA THR A 251 -12.05 -6.11 -9.99
C THR A 251 -13.06 -5.47 -9.04
N LEU A 252 -13.79 -6.27 -8.25
CA LEU A 252 -14.74 -5.75 -7.26
C LEU A 252 -14.03 -5.04 -6.10
N VAL A 253 -12.90 -5.58 -5.63
CA VAL A 253 -12.09 -4.94 -4.57
C VAL A 253 -11.51 -3.61 -5.08
N GLN A 254 -10.95 -3.57 -6.28
CA GLN A 254 -10.44 -2.35 -6.91
C GLN A 254 -11.54 -1.30 -7.10
N THR A 255 -12.73 -1.73 -7.52
CA THR A 255 -13.91 -0.87 -7.60
C THR A 255 -14.18 -0.18 -6.26
N LEU A 256 -14.20 -0.91 -5.14
CA LEU A 256 -14.40 -0.32 -3.80
C LEU A 256 -13.32 0.70 -3.44
N ILE A 257 -12.05 0.37 -3.72
CA ILE A 257 -10.90 1.25 -3.44
C ILE A 257 -11.00 2.55 -4.25
N ILE A 258 -11.34 2.45 -5.54
CA ILE A 258 -11.50 3.63 -6.41
C ILE A 258 -12.68 4.47 -5.95
N VAL A 259 -13.82 3.84 -5.67
CA VAL A 259 -15.04 4.55 -5.28
C VAL A 259 -14.83 5.30 -3.95
N VAL A 260 -14.29 4.64 -2.92
CA VAL A 260 -14.02 5.31 -1.63
C VAL A 260 -13.01 6.45 -1.74
N GLY A 261 -12.08 6.35 -2.70
CA GLY A 261 -11.09 7.39 -2.98
C GLY A 261 -11.63 8.60 -3.74
N ILE A 262 -12.86 8.53 -4.28
CA ILE A 262 -13.50 9.60 -5.06
C ILE A 262 -14.74 10.16 -4.35
N SER A 263 -15.70 9.32 -3.95
CA SER A 263 -16.92 9.73 -3.23
C SER A 263 -17.31 8.73 -2.15
N LEU A 264 -17.48 9.25 -0.93
CA LEU A 264 -17.97 8.46 0.21
C LEU A 264 -19.45 8.09 0.06
N ALA A 265 -20.26 8.88 -0.65
CA ALA A 265 -21.69 8.56 -0.82
C ALA A 265 -21.87 7.39 -1.79
N TRP A 266 -21.15 7.39 -2.92
CA TRP A 266 -21.09 6.21 -3.81
C TRP A 266 -20.58 4.97 -3.09
N PHE A 267 -19.55 5.11 -2.23
CA PHE A 267 -19.04 3.99 -1.46
C PHE A 267 -20.11 3.36 -0.55
N LYS A 268 -20.85 4.19 0.20
CA LYS A 268 -21.95 3.73 1.06
C LYS A 268 -23.04 3.01 0.29
N LEU A 269 -23.35 3.47 -0.93
CA LEU A 269 -24.35 2.85 -1.78
C LEU A 269 -23.91 1.46 -2.28
N ILE A 270 -22.65 1.32 -2.73
CA ILE A 270 -22.21 0.10 -3.41
C ILE A 270 -21.62 -0.96 -2.47
N ILE A 271 -21.20 -0.61 -1.26
CA ILE A 271 -20.44 -1.52 -0.39
C ILE A 271 -21.20 -2.81 -0.10
N PHE A 272 -22.48 -2.71 0.25
CA PHE A 272 -23.30 -3.87 0.59
C PHE A 272 -23.56 -4.79 -0.63
N PRO A 273 -24.03 -4.29 -1.78
CA PRO A 273 -24.13 -5.09 -3.00
C PRO A 273 -22.79 -5.74 -3.41
N THR A 274 -21.68 -5.00 -3.28
CA THR A 274 -20.36 -5.49 -3.69
C THR A 274 -19.88 -6.62 -2.80
N LEU A 275 -20.06 -6.52 -1.48
CA LEU A 275 -19.63 -7.57 -0.54
C LEU A 275 -20.37 -8.89 -0.77
N ILE A 276 -21.67 -8.86 -1.07
CA ILE A 276 -22.46 -10.06 -1.36
C ILE A 276 -22.00 -10.68 -2.68
N ALA A 277 -21.83 -9.88 -3.73
CA ALA A 277 -21.33 -10.36 -5.02
C ALA A 277 -19.91 -10.95 -4.91
N LEU A 278 -19.05 -10.31 -4.10
CA LEU A 278 -17.69 -10.78 -3.82
C LEU A 278 -17.70 -12.12 -3.08
N ALA A 279 -18.52 -12.25 -2.03
CA ALA A 279 -18.63 -13.50 -1.28
C ALA A 279 -19.12 -14.65 -2.16
N PHE A 280 -20.17 -14.41 -2.97
CA PHE A 280 -20.67 -15.39 -3.93
C PHE A 280 -19.58 -15.85 -4.91
N LEU A 281 -18.86 -14.89 -5.49
CA LEU A 281 -17.81 -15.16 -6.46
C LEU A 281 -16.64 -15.93 -5.85
N ALA A 282 -16.21 -15.56 -4.64
CA ALA A 282 -15.15 -16.23 -3.91
C ALA A 282 -15.51 -17.68 -3.57
N VAL A 283 -16.76 -17.93 -3.12
CA VAL A 283 -17.26 -19.29 -2.84
C VAL A 283 -17.30 -20.12 -4.12
N TRP A 284 -17.83 -19.58 -5.22
CA TRP A 284 -17.88 -20.30 -6.50
C TRP A 284 -16.50 -20.64 -7.03
N ALA A 285 -15.59 -19.67 -7.01
CA ALA A 285 -14.20 -19.86 -7.39
C ALA A 285 -13.53 -20.95 -6.54
N PHE A 286 -13.74 -20.93 -5.22
CA PHE A 286 -13.23 -21.95 -4.31
C PHE A 286 -13.77 -23.36 -4.63
N ILE A 287 -15.07 -23.49 -4.94
CA ILE A 287 -15.68 -24.78 -5.32
C ILE A 287 -15.05 -25.35 -6.60
N LEU A 288 -14.72 -24.50 -7.57
CA LEU A 288 -14.04 -24.90 -8.81
C LEU A 288 -12.57 -25.25 -8.58
N LEU A 289 -11.91 -24.56 -7.65
CA LEU A 289 -10.49 -24.73 -7.32
C LEU A 289 -10.23 -25.88 -6.33
N ARG A 290 -11.23 -26.36 -5.57
CA ARG A 290 -11.03 -27.39 -4.53
C ARG A 290 -10.49 -28.73 -5.03
N LYS A 291 -10.68 -29.02 -6.32
CA LYS A 291 -10.18 -30.24 -7.00
C LYS A 291 -8.95 -29.96 -7.87
N ALA A 292 -8.37 -28.76 -7.77
CA ALA A 292 -7.13 -28.45 -8.44
C ALA A 292 -6.04 -29.37 -7.89
N GLU A 293 -5.39 -30.12 -8.77
CA GLU A 293 -4.14 -30.74 -8.38
C GLU A 293 -3.11 -29.65 -8.12
N PRO A 294 -2.19 -29.84 -7.15
CA PRO A 294 -1.09 -28.92 -6.94
C PRO A 294 -0.30 -28.82 -8.26
N SER A 295 -0.44 -27.70 -8.96
CA SER A 295 0.32 -27.47 -10.17
C SER A 295 1.79 -27.30 -9.78
N THR A 296 2.64 -28.19 -10.29
CA THR A 296 4.11 -28.14 -10.15
C THR A 296 4.74 -27.10 -11.06
N THR A 297 3.94 -26.36 -11.83
CA THR A 297 4.42 -25.22 -12.61
C THR A 297 4.81 -24.11 -11.64
N SER A 298 6.06 -24.16 -11.20
CA SER A 298 6.82 -22.97 -10.87
C SER A 298 6.70 -22.04 -12.06
N SER A 299 5.72 -21.13 -12.02
CA SER A 299 5.88 -19.85 -12.71
C SER A 299 7.27 -19.40 -12.31
N GLU A 300 8.18 -19.25 -13.29
CA GLU A 300 9.37 -18.45 -13.08
C GLU A 300 8.90 -17.23 -12.29
N LEU A 301 9.47 -17.06 -11.10
CA LEU A 301 9.12 -15.93 -10.24
C LEU A 301 9.54 -14.71 -11.05
N ASP A 302 8.55 -14.11 -11.71
CA ASP A 302 8.75 -12.92 -12.51
C ASP A 302 9.47 -11.91 -11.61
N THR A 303 10.69 -11.55 -11.98
CA THR A 303 11.63 -10.87 -11.08
C THR A 303 11.22 -9.42 -10.84
N ARG A 304 10.34 -8.87 -11.66
CA ARG A 304 9.80 -7.51 -11.53
C ARG A 304 8.49 -7.49 -10.75
N MET A 305 8.33 -6.48 -9.91
CA MET A 305 7.10 -6.26 -9.13
C MET A 305 5.95 -5.74 -10.00
N PHE A 306 6.29 -4.99 -11.05
CA PHE A 306 5.34 -4.43 -12.01
C PHE A 306 6.01 -4.14 -13.35
N SER A 307 5.22 -4.06 -14.42
CA SER A 307 5.69 -3.64 -15.75
C SER A 307 5.29 -2.20 -16.01
N LEU A 308 6.27 -1.27 -15.93
CA LEU A 308 6.03 0.16 -16.19
C LEU A 308 5.45 0.40 -17.59
N LYS A 309 5.94 -0.35 -18.59
CA LYS A 309 5.47 -0.25 -19.97
C LYS A 309 3.99 -0.60 -20.07
N GLU A 310 3.58 -1.70 -19.46
CA GLU A 310 2.17 -2.11 -19.42
C GLU A 310 1.33 -1.12 -18.63
N ALA A 311 1.81 -0.65 -17.48
CA ALA A 311 1.10 0.34 -16.67
C ALA A 311 0.88 1.67 -17.40
N ILE A 312 1.87 2.14 -18.17
CA ILE A 312 1.75 3.33 -19.03
C ILE A 312 0.76 3.08 -20.17
N ILE A 313 0.85 1.93 -20.85
CA ILE A 313 -0.10 1.58 -21.93
C ILE A 313 -1.53 1.54 -21.38
N ILE A 314 -1.74 0.91 -20.22
CA ILE A 314 -3.03 0.85 -19.55
C ILE A 314 -3.48 2.26 -19.17
N ALA A 315 -2.68 3.04 -18.43
CA ALA A 315 -3.05 4.40 -18.02
C ALA A 315 -3.33 5.34 -19.20
N GLY A 316 -2.56 5.24 -20.29
CA GLY A 316 -2.78 5.98 -21.52
C GLY A 316 -4.09 5.58 -22.22
N THR A 317 -4.35 4.27 -22.33
CA THR A 317 -5.60 3.75 -22.91
C THR A 317 -6.80 4.18 -22.08
N LEU A 318 -6.68 4.14 -20.74
CA LEU A 318 -7.73 4.62 -19.83
C LEU A 318 -8.02 6.10 -20.02
N THR A 319 -6.96 6.93 -20.10
CA THR A 319 -7.10 8.36 -20.33
C THR A 319 -7.80 8.65 -21.66
N LEU A 320 -7.42 7.92 -22.72
CA LEU A 320 -8.04 8.05 -24.04
C LEU A 320 -9.53 7.68 -24.01
N ILE A 321 -9.86 6.55 -23.38
CA ILE A 321 -11.24 6.08 -23.25
C ILE A 321 -12.06 7.10 -22.45
N GLN A 322 -11.57 7.55 -21.29
CA GLN A 322 -12.29 8.54 -20.48
C GLN A 322 -12.52 9.84 -21.26
N ALA A 323 -11.49 10.33 -21.97
CA ALA A 323 -11.62 11.53 -22.81
C ALA A 323 -12.70 11.33 -23.90
N GLY A 324 -12.76 10.14 -24.51
CA GLY A 324 -13.83 9.77 -25.45
C GLY A 324 -15.22 9.80 -24.83
N VAL A 325 -15.40 9.19 -23.65
CA VAL A 325 -16.68 9.20 -22.91
C VAL A 325 -17.12 10.61 -22.56
N TYR A 326 -16.20 11.41 -22.04
CA TYR A 326 -16.49 12.79 -21.67
C TYR A 326 -16.83 13.66 -22.87
N GLY A 327 -16.08 13.52 -23.98
CA GLY A 327 -16.41 14.17 -25.24
C GLY A 327 -17.82 13.83 -25.71
N LEU A 328 -18.17 12.54 -25.71
CA LEU A 328 -19.54 12.11 -26.03
C LEU A 328 -20.57 12.75 -25.09
N SER A 329 -20.27 12.83 -23.79
CA SER A 329 -21.18 13.45 -22.81
C SER A 329 -21.41 14.94 -23.06
N LEU A 330 -20.41 15.67 -23.58
CA LEU A 330 -20.55 17.09 -23.93
C LEU A 330 -21.45 17.29 -25.16
N TYR A 331 -21.33 16.43 -26.17
CA TYR A 331 -22.12 16.55 -27.41
C TYR A 331 -23.53 15.94 -27.31
N LEU A 332 -23.68 14.83 -26.59
CA LEU A 332 -24.93 14.05 -26.53
C LEU A 332 -25.58 14.03 -25.13
N GLY A 333 -25.06 14.80 -24.17
CA GLY A 333 -25.58 14.88 -22.80
C GLY A 333 -25.60 13.51 -22.10
N ASN A 334 -26.71 13.20 -21.42
CA ASN A 334 -26.89 11.93 -20.71
C ASN A 334 -26.74 10.69 -21.60
N ALA A 335 -27.18 10.78 -22.87
CA ALA A 335 -27.04 9.67 -23.81
C ALA A 335 -25.56 9.41 -24.15
N GLY A 336 -24.77 10.48 -24.28
CA GLY A 336 -23.32 10.39 -24.49
C GLY A 336 -22.57 9.81 -23.31
N LEU A 337 -22.97 10.19 -22.08
CA LEU A 337 -22.41 9.61 -20.87
C LEU A 337 -22.68 8.10 -20.80
N ILE A 338 -23.92 7.67 -21.00
CA ILE A 338 -24.29 6.25 -20.97
C ILE A 338 -23.56 5.49 -22.07
N ALA A 339 -23.68 5.92 -23.33
CA ALA A 339 -23.04 5.25 -24.46
C ALA A 339 -21.52 5.17 -24.32
N GLY A 340 -20.88 6.27 -23.90
CA GLY A 340 -19.46 6.29 -23.63
C GLY A 340 -19.07 5.34 -22.50
N THR A 341 -19.81 5.34 -21.39
CA THR A 341 -19.55 4.43 -20.25
C THR A 341 -19.68 2.97 -20.66
N LEU A 342 -20.70 2.62 -21.44
CA LEU A 342 -20.89 1.26 -21.96
C LEU A 342 -19.72 0.84 -22.86
N LEU A 343 -19.30 1.70 -23.80
CA LEU A 343 -18.16 1.43 -24.69
C LEU A 343 -16.85 1.30 -23.91
N ALA A 344 -16.60 2.19 -22.96
CA ALA A 344 -15.43 2.16 -22.09
C ALA A 344 -15.36 0.85 -21.29
N SER A 345 -16.50 0.44 -20.73
CA SER A 345 -16.61 -0.74 -19.87
C SER A 345 -16.35 -2.06 -20.62
N LEU A 346 -16.44 -2.07 -21.96
CA LEU A 346 -16.06 -3.24 -22.77
C LEU A 346 -14.57 -3.59 -22.59
N PHE A 347 -13.73 -2.57 -22.39
CA PHE A 347 -12.29 -2.73 -22.24
C PHE A 347 -11.89 -2.67 -20.77
N GLU A 348 -12.32 -1.63 -20.07
CA GLU A 348 -11.95 -1.39 -18.67
C GLU A 348 -13.04 -0.66 -17.90
N ILE A 349 -13.52 -1.30 -16.84
CA ILE A 349 -14.61 -0.79 -16.00
C ILE A 349 -14.15 0.30 -15.06
N HIS A 350 -12.93 0.23 -14.52
CA HIS A 350 -12.45 1.14 -13.47
C HIS A 350 -12.44 2.61 -13.93
N ALA A 351 -11.99 2.84 -15.16
CA ALA A 351 -12.00 4.17 -15.75
C ALA A 351 -13.41 4.64 -16.09
N ALA A 352 -14.26 3.74 -16.60
CA ALA A 352 -15.64 4.05 -16.94
C ALA A 352 -16.44 4.49 -15.70
N ILE A 353 -16.33 3.75 -14.59
CA ILE A 353 -17.03 4.09 -13.35
C ILE A 353 -16.47 5.35 -12.70
N ALA A 354 -15.15 5.58 -12.75
CA ALA A 354 -14.55 6.80 -12.23
C ALA A 354 -15.09 8.03 -12.97
N ALA A 355 -15.23 7.94 -14.30
CA ALA A 355 -15.82 9.00 -15.10
C ALA A 355 -17.29 9.27 -14.74
N VAL A 356 -18.06 8.24 -14.35
CA VAL A 356 -19.45 8.42 -13.88
C VAL A 356 -19.49 9.06 -12.49
N ILE A 357 -18.70 8.55 -11.53
CA ILE A 357 -18.72 9.01 -10.13
C ILE A 357 -18.30 10.48 -10.02
N VAL A 358 -17.32 10.93 -10.81
CA VAL A 358 -16.83 12.31 -10.75
C VAL A 358 -17.86 13.32 -11.26
N GLN A 359 -18.88 12.88 -12.01
CA GLN A 359 -19.93 13.77 -12.54
C GLN A 359 -20.96 14.19 -11.47
N GLY A 360 -21.06 13.47 -10.35
CA GLY A 360 -22.02 13.81 -9.30
C GLY A 360 -22.27 12.69 -8.29
N GLU A 361 -23.01 13.02 -7.24
CA GLU A 361 -23.42 12.06 -6.20
C GLU A 361 -24.61 11.19 -6.67
N PRO A 362 -24.77 9.97 -6.13
CA PRO A 362 -25.82 9.06 -6.56
C PRO A 362 -27.16 9.44 -5.92
N ASN A 363 -27.81 10.47 -6.45
CA ASN A 363 -29.13 10.93 -6.00
C ASN A 363 -30.24 10.51 -6.98
N ASN A 364 -31.48 10.37 -6.47
CA ASN A 364 -32.65 10.01 -7.28
C ASN A 364 -32.94 10.95 -8.47
N SER A 365 -32.44 12.18 -8.44
CA SER A 365 -32.52 13.14 -9.55
C SER A 365 -31.53 12.87 -10.70
N GLN A 366 -30.52 12.03 -10.49
CA GLN A 366 -29.45 11.73 -11.46
C GLN A 366 -29.49 10.26 -11.93
N THR A 367 -30.66 9.80 -12.37
CA THR A 367 -30.89 8.41 -12.84
C THR A 367 -29.93 7.99 -13.97
N SER A 368 -29.47 8.93 -14.79
CA SER A 368 -28.49 8.66 -15.86
C SER A 368 -27.14 8.16 -15.34
N LEU A 369 -26.67 8.65 -14.18
CA LEU A 369 -25.42 8.18 -13.56
C LEU A 369 -25.55 6.73 -13.09
N LEU A 370 -26.67 6.41 -12.44
CA LEU A 370 -26.96 5.07 -11.95
C LEU A 370 -27.09 4.07 -13.10
N ILE A 371 -27.80 4.44 -14.17
CA ILE A 371 -27.93 3.62 -15.38
C ILE A 371 -26.56 3.42 -16.05
N ALA A 372 -25.76 4.48 -16.20
CA ALA A 372 -24.42 4.37 -16.78
C ALA A 372 -23.53 3.44 -15.94
N PHE A 373 -23.56 3.57 -14.62
CA PHE A 373 -22.79 2.75 -13.69
C PHE A 373 -23.19 1.27 -13.77
N MET A 374 -24.48 0.96 -13.61
CA MET A 374 -25.02 -0.41 -13.68
C MET A 374 -24.81 -1.04 -15.06
N GLY A 375 -25.08 -0.27 -16.12
CA GLY A 375 -24.89 -0.70 -17.50
C GLY A 375 -23.42 -0.99 -17.81
N GLY A 376 -22.50 -0.17 -17.27
CA GLY A 376 -21.06 -0.41 -17.38
C GLY A 376 -20.65 -1.78 -16.82
N PHE A 377 -21.09 -2.11 -15.60
CA PHE A 377 -20.82 -3.43 -15.02
C PHE A 377 -21.44 -4.57 -15.83
N ALA A 378 -22.66 -4.40 -16.34
CA ALA A 378 -23.31 -5.40 -17.20
C ALA A 378 -22.51 -5.65 -18.48
N VAL A 379 -22.11 -4.58 -19.19
CA VAL A 379 -21.30 -4.70 -20.42
C VAL A 379 -19.94 -5.31 -20.11
N HIS A 380 -19.29 -4.91 -19.02
CA HIS A 380 -18.01 -5.49 -18.64
C HIS A 380 -18.12 -6.98 -18.30
N ALA A 381 -19.21 -7.40 -17.66
CA ALA A 381 -19.48 -8.81 -17.38
C ALA A 381 -19.66 -9.63 -18.68
N ILE A 382 -20.36 -9.08 -19.66
CA ILE A 382 -20.52 -9.66 -20.99
C ILE A 382 -19.16 -9.72 -21.70
N ALA A 383 -18.38 -8.65 -21.66
CA ALA A 383 -17.03 -8.58 -22.26
C ALA A 383 -16.13 -9.70 -21.73
N LYS A 384 -16.10 -9.89 -20.41
CA LYS A 384 -15.34 -10.96 -19.75
C LYS A 384 -15.85 -12.35 -20.14
N SER A 385 -17.17 -12.51 -20.26
CA SER A 385 -17.79 -13.77 -20.70
C SER A 385 -17.38 -14.12 -22.14
N ILE A 386 -17.42 -13.16 -23.06
CA ILE A 386 -16.96 -13.32 -24.44
C ILE A 386 -15.46 -13.65 -24.48
N ASN A 387 -14.65 -12.90 -23.74
CA ASN A 387 -13.20 -13.13 -23.65
C ASN A 387 -12.88 -14.55 -23.16
N SER A 388 -13.63 -15.06 -22.16
CA SER A 388 -13.47 -16.44 -21.70
C SER A 388 -13.78 -17.46 -22.81
N ALA A 389 -14.85 -17.25 -23.59
CA ALA A 389 -15.21 -18.15 -24.68
C ALA A 389 -14.19 -18.14 -25.83
N ILE A 390 -13.69 -16.96 -26.21
CA ILE A 390 -12.71 -16.83 -27.30
C ILE A 390 -11.37 -17.46 -26.90
N SER A 391 -10.90 -17.20 -25.69
CA SER A 391 -9.59 -17.64 -25.22
C SER A 391 -9.54 -19.13 -24.87
N GLY A 392 -10.49 -19.63 -24.08
CA GLY A 392 -10.49 -20.99 -23.53
C GLY A 392 -11.48 -21.98 -24.12
N GLY A 393 -12.33 -21.54 -25.05
CA GLY A 393 -13.33 -22.39 -25.69
C GLY A 393 -14.51 -22.76 -24.80
N LEU A 394 -15.36 -23.68 -25.30
CA LEU A 394 -16.68 -23.95 -24.72
C LEU A 394 -16.63 -24.47 -23.28
N HIS A 395 -15.73 -25.41 -22.97
CA HIS A 395 -15.64 -26.01 -21.63
C HIS A 395 -15.23 -25.01 -20.54
N TYR A 396 -14.31 -24.10 -20.88
CA TYR A 396 -13.90 -23.02 -19.97
C TYR A 396 -15.01 -21.97 -19.81
N ALA A 397 -15.64 -21.57 -20.92
CA ALA A 397 -16.77 -20.66 -20.92
C ALA A 397 -17.94 -21.17 -20.08
N LEU A 398 -18.33 -22.45 -20.24
CA LEU A 398 -19.40 -23.06 -19.46
C LEU A 398 -19.10 -23.13 -17.96
N ALA A 399 -17.84 -23.21 -17.56
CA ALA A 399 -17.44 -23.16 -16.16
C ALA A 399 -17.38 -21.73 -15.60
N PHE A 400 -17.04 -20.73 -16.43
CA PHE A 400 -16.85 -19.33 -16.02
C PHE A 400 -18.11 -18.48 -16.11
N ILE A 401 -18.80 -18.49 -17.26
CA ILE A 401 -19.91 -17.57 -17.59
C ILE A 401 -21.07 -17.62 -16.58
N PRO A 402 -21.55 -18.79 -16.12
CA PRO A 402 -22.67 -18.83 -15.18
C PRO A 402 -22.38 -18.06 -13.89
N ALA A 403 -21.18 -18.24 -13.32
CA ALA A 403 -20.77 -17.50 -12.13
C ALA A 403 -20.56 -16.02 -12.42
N GLN A 404 -19.94 -15.70 -13.56
CA GLN A 404 -19.67 -14.32 -13.97
C GLN A 404 -20.97 -13.51 -14.17
N ILE A 405 -21.99 -14.10 -14.79
CA ILE A 405 -23.27 -13.42 -15.00
C ILE A 405 -24.05 -13.36 -13.69
N LEU A 406 -24.16 -14.47 -12.94
CA LEU A 406 -24.98 -14.52 -11.74
C LEU A 406 -24.49 -13.55 -10.65
N HIS A 407 -23.18 -13.47 -10.38
CA HIS A 407 -22.69 -12.51 -9.38
C HIS A 407 -22.90 -11.05 -9.80
N MET A 408 -22.85 -10.74 -11.11
CA MET A 408 -23.12 -9.39 -11.62
C MET A 408 -24.60 -9.08 -11.59
N THR A 409 -25.47 -10.04 -11.87
CA THR A 409 -26.91 -9.88 -11.66
C THR A 409 -27.25 -9.67 -10.20
N ILE A 410 -26.59 -10.37 -9.26
CA ILE A 410 -26.73 -10.13 -7.81
C ILE A 410 -26.29 -8.70 -7.48
N PHE A 411 -25.11 -8.28 -7.94
CA PHE A 411 -24.59 -6.94 -7.69
C PHE A 411 -25.55 -5.85 -8.18
N ILE A 412 -25.95 -5.93 -9.45
CA ILE A 412 -26.83 -4.95 -10.11
C ILE A 412 -28.23 -4.96 -9.48
N GLY A 413 -28.78 -6.15 -9.20
CA GLY A 413 -30.09 -6.30 -8.58
C GLY A 413 -30.15 -5.73 -7.16
N LEU A 414 -29.13 -6.02 -6.33
CA LEU A 414 -29.03 -5.47 -4.98
C LEU A 414 -28.77 -3.96 -4.99
N LEU A 415 -27.98 -3.48 -5.94
CA LEU A 415 -27.75 -2.03 -6.11
C LEU A 415 -29.06 -1.32 -6.47
N TRP A 416 -29.82 -1.87 -7.42
CA TRP A 416 -31.15 -1.36 -7.78
C TRP A 416 -32.11 -1.34 -6.58
N MET A 417 -32.15 -2.41 -5.79
CA MET A 417 -32.95 -2.46 -4.58
C MET A 417 -32.49 -1.43 -3.55
N ASN A 418 -31.18 -1.26 -3.36
CA ASN A 418 -30.64 -0.30 -2.39
C ASN A 418 -31.08 1.14 -2.71
N ILE A 419 -31.10 1.51 -3.99
CA ILE A 419 -31.52 2.84 -4.48
C ILE A 419 -33.02 3.12 -4.25
N HIS A 420 -33.86 2.08 -4.29
CA HIS A 420 -35.32 2.24 -4.23
C HIS A 420 -35.91 2.03 -2.83
N TRP A 421 -35.16 1.41 -1.92
CA TRP A 421 -35.63 1.04 -0.58
C TRP A 421 -34.97 1.84 0.56
N PHE A 422 -33.87 2.55 0.27
CA PHE A 422 -33.21 3.53 1.13
C PHE A 422 -33.15 4.88 0.40
#